data_AF-W1I3V4-F1
#
_entry.id   AF-W1I3V4-F1
#
_cell.length_a   1.000
_cell.length_b   1.000
_cell.length_c   1.000
_cell.angle_alpha   90.00
_cell.angle_beta   90.00
_cell.angle_gamma   90.00
#
_symmetry.space_group_name_H-M   'P 1'
#
loop_
_entity.id
_entity.type
_entity.pdbx_description
1 polymer ?
#
loop_
_entity_poly.entity_id
_entity_poly.type
_entity_poly.pdbx_seq_one_letter_code
_entity_poly.pdbx_strand_id
1 'polypeptide(L)'
;MCLSPIYVKNPSAYASGLSYYGSECNCGKCDACLYEIKRDWHTRFAYEIKDIRSKGGEVVFLTFTFNDWHLPHFPSDIKELCDDNGNPLPCFDNEEVQKFKEVLRSRFNRAYPNDYYRFFIASEYGKTTRRPHLHGMFFLSAGVNPDEFGLMCRDAWNDYENNNARGFMFPEWNGTMWVDNKGEKSRIKIQSDIAATNYVQKYVLKDMSFYGLDAVDKYLHTEDGRINKAHKEKIKNCLPKHWQSIQLGYSMFDALDTDAKKIQALEKGIVNPTTFKVVPLPTFAANRLIYKNVKSERLSETLKKRKNGGDYYPNLYDRYLSEFGKKYMEKCFNERISKYKGKVLDFINNYGSNHGLLSASGVDVDGLANVIACSGLSVEDIAFRTAMYHVALSKFGNEMLSDILSLRSIDDLFSTSVIYPYYQYNRDLGTRIKDFKVRVYRAGEELPLQYTQDDDDVPYIVSHDFSVVEYVGDGAKESTRYCGDLFMFESYIDKCFGTYSRYVSSLISDNYKATEEIKERMRAVLGKFKFNTKYC
;
A
#
# COMPACT_ATOMS: atom_id res chain seq x y z
N MET A 1 5.41 -8.01 -9.68
CA MET A 1 5.86 -6.83 -8.89
C MET A 1 5.53 -5.61 -9.73
N CYS A 2 5.28 -4.46 -9.12
CA CYS A 2 5.16 -3.21 -9.85
C CYS A 2 6.38 -3.00 -10.78
N LEU A 3 6.12 -2.60 -12.04
CA LEU A 3 7.18 -2.35 -13.03
C LEU A 3 7.96 -1.06 -12.74
N SER A 4 7.29 -0.08 -12.11
CA SER A 4 7.89 1.22 -11.77
C SER A 4 7.49 1.62 -10.34
N PRO A 5 8.08 0.99 -9.30
CA PRO A 5 7.71 1.26 -7.91
C PRO A 5 8.03 2.72 -7.51
N ILE A 6 7.24 3.26 -6.58
CA ILE A 6 7.44 4.61 -6.04
C ILE A 6 8.01 4.54 -4.62
N TYR A 7 8.90 5.47 -4.27
CA TYR A 7 9.41 5.58 -2.91
C TYR A 7 8.53 6.50 -2.07
N VAL A 8 8.00 5.96 -0.97
CA VAL A 8 7.19 6.71 0.01
C VAL A 8 7.99 6.85 1.29
N LYS A 9 8.25 8.11 1.70
CA LYS A 9 8.87 8.41 3.00
C LYS A 9 7.99 7.88 4.12
N ASN A 10 8.61 7.41 5.19
CA ASN A 10 7.89 6.85 6.34
C ASN A 10 7.06 7.96 7.00
N PRO A 11 5.71 7.89 6.95
CA PRO A 11 4.85 8.91 7.54
C PRO A 11 4.55 8.62 9.01
N SER A 12 5.19 7.61 9.60
CA SER A 12 4.91 7.17 10.98
C SER A 12 5.21 8.30 11.96
N ALA A 13 4.22 8.64 12.78
CA ALA A 13 4.42 9.47 13.98
C ALA A 13 5.38 8.81 15.00
N TYR A 14 5.67 7.52 14.82
CA TYR A 14 6.59 6.72 15.62
C TYR A 14 7.98 6.58 14.97
N ALA A 15 8.37 7.55 14.14
CA ALA A 15 9.69 7.55 13.54
C ALA A 15 10.74 7.76 14.65
N SER A 16 11.53 6.73 14.93
CA SER A 16 12.74 6.77 15.77
C SER A 16 13.98 6.57 14.90
N GLY A 17 15.19 6.70 15.46
CA GLY A 17 16.43 6.36 14.73
C GLY A 17 16.53 4.86 14.33
N LEU A 18 15.68 4.01 14.92
CA LEU A 18 15.45 2.62 14.51
C LEU A 18 14.35 2.46 13.45
N SER A 19 13.85 3.55 12.86
CA SER A 19 12.82 3.51 11.82
C SER A 19 13.39 3.63 10.42
N TYR A 20 12.79 2.93 9.46
CA TYR A 20 13.10 3.16 8.05
C TYR A 20 12.77 4.59 7.65
N TYR A 21 13.63 5.17 6.80
CA TYR A 21 13.37 6.46 6.16
C TYR A 21 12.17 6.42 5.20
N GLY A 22 11.83 5.25 4.68
CA GLY A 22 10.75 5.05 3.73
C GLY A 22 10.75 3.65 3.12
N SER A 23 9.83 3.42 2.18
CA SER A 23 9.67 2.13 1.51
C SER A 23 9.22 2.29 0.08
N GLU A 24 9.67 1.37 -0.76
CA GLU A 24 9.13 1.20 -2.11
C GLU A 24 7.75 0.57 -2.06
N CYS A 25 6.82 1.21 -2.77
CA CYS A 25 5.43 0.86 -2.90
C CYS A 25 5.07 0.64 -4.37
N ASN A 26 4.05 -0.16 -4.61
CA ASN A 26 3.46 -0.30 -5.95
C ASN A 26 2.95 1.07 -6.43
N CYS A 27 3.19 1.41 -7.70
CA CYS A 27 2.77 2.71 -8.24
C CYS A 27 1.27 2.80 -8.52
N GLY A 28 0.58 1.66 -8.62
CA GLY A 28 -0.86 1.62 -8.92
C GLY A 28 -1.21 1.94 -10.38
N LYS A 29 -0.23 2.32 -11.22
CA LYS A 29 -0.46 2.79 -12.60
C LYS A 29 0.08 1.85 -13.69
N CYS A 30 1.13 1.07 -13.41
CA CYS A 30 1.70 0.16 -14.40
C CYS A 30 0.79 -1.06 -14.64
N ASP A 31 0.93 -1.72 -15.79
CA ASP A 31 0.10 -2.87 -16.18
C ASP A 31 0.05 -3.98 -15.13
N ALA A 32 1.19 -4.28 -14.50
CA ALA A 32 1.25 -5.26 -13.42
C ALA A 32 0.38 -4.86 -12.21
N CYS A 33 0.38 -3.58 -11.82
CA CYS A 33 -0.47 -3.07 -10.75
C CYS A 33 -1.94 -3.03 -11.14
N LEU A 34 -2.25 -2.60 -12.37
CA LEU A 34 -3.61 -2.57 -12.88
C LEU A 34 -4.22 -3.98 -12.97
N TYR A 35 -3.43 -4.96 -13.39
CA TYR A 35 -3.83 -6.37 -13.40
C TYR A 35 -4.10 -6.90 -11.98
N GLU A 36 -3.24 -6.57 -11.02
CA GLU A 36 -3.43 -6.94 -9.61
C GLU A 36 -4.73 -6.34 -9.05
N ILE A 37 -4.98 -5.06 -9.28
CA ILE A 37 -6.22 -4.38 -8.87
C ILE A 37 -7.45 -5.07 -9.48
N LYS A 38 -7.43 -5.37 -10.80
CA LYS A 38 -8.52 -6.09 -11.48
C LYS A 38 -8.78 -7.45 -10.86
N ARG A 39 -7.74 -8.23 -10.61
CA ARG A 39 -7.84 -9.57 -10.02
C ARG A 39 -8.39 -9.53 -8.59
N ASP A 40 -7.94 -8.57 -7.79
CA ASP A 40 -8.37 -8.37 -6.41
C ASP A 40 -9.87 -8.10 -6.34
N TRP A 41 -10.34 -7.13 -7.13
CA TRP A 41 -11.76 -6.80 -7.18
C TRP A 41 -12.60 -7.96 -7.70
N HIS A 42 -12.18 -8.63 -8.78
CA HIS A 42 -12.87 -9.82 -9.28
C HIS A 42 -13.08 -10.88 -8.19
N THR A 43 -12.03 -11.15 -7.43
CA THR A 43 -12.08 -12.14 -6.36
C THR A 43 -12.99 -11.67 -5.24
N ARG A 44 -12.89 -10.40 -4.85
CA ARG A 44 -13.78 -9.78 -3.87
C ARG A 44 -15.26 -9.91 -4.24
N PHE A 45 -15.60 -9.63 -5.51
CA PHE A 45 -16.96 -9.77 -6.02
C PHE A 45 -17.42 -11.22 -6.08
N ALA A 46 -16.55 -12.13 -6.50
CA ALA A 46 -16.88 -13.56 -6.53
C ALA A 46 -17.32 -14.07 -5.15
N TYR A 47 -16.63 -13.67 -4.08
CA TYR A 47 -17.02 -14.01 -2.71
C TYR A 47 -18.32 -13.35 -2.26
N GLU A 48 -18.54 -12.08 -2.62
CA GLU A 48 -19.78 -11.38 -2.30
C GLU A 48 -21.00 -12.01 -2.99
N ILE A 49 -20.88 -12.31 -4.29
CA ILE A 49 -21.95 -12.94 -5.06
C ILE A 49 -22.26 -14.33 -4.48
N LYS A 50 -21.22 -15.14 -4.22
CA LYS A 50 -21.40 -16.47 -3.62
C LYS A 50 -22.18 -16.40 -2.30
N ASP A 51 -21.83 -15.46 -1.43
CA ASP A 51 -22.48 -15.29 -0.11
C ASP A 51 -23.95 -14.86 -0.24
N ILE A 52 -24.23 -13.94 -1.16
CA ILE A 52 -25.58 -13.44 -1.39
C ILE A 52 -26.45 -14.55 -1.97
N ARG A 53 -25.93 -15.28 -2.96
CA ARG A 53 -26.62 -16.41 -3.60
C ARG A 53 -26.85 -17.56 -2.64
N SER A 54 -25.89 -17.92 -1.79
CA SER A 54 -26.06 -19.01 -0.81
C SER A 54 -27.14 -18.73 0.23
N LYS A 55 -27.42 -17.45 0.49
CA LYS A 55 -28.49 -16.99 1.39
C LYS A 55 -29.83 -16.78 0.68
N GLY A 56 -29.95 -17.11 -0.60
CA GLY A 56 -31.16 -16.92 -1.40
C GLY A 56 -31.37 -15.49 -1.91
N GLY A 57 -30.34 -14.65 -1.83
CA GLY A 57 -30.36 -13.28 -2.34
C GLY A 57 -30.09 -13.17 -3.84
N GLU A 58 -30.24 -11.95 -4.34
CA GLU A 58 -30.17 -11.61 -5.76
C GLU A 58 -29.13 -10.52 -6.03
N VAL A 59 -28.57 -10.52 -7.24
CA VAL A 59 -27.62 -9.49 -7.67
C VAL A 59 -28.20 -8.77 -8.88
N VAL A 60 -28.28 -7.44 -8.79
CA VAL A 60 -28.80 -6.59 -9.87
C VAL A 60 -27.73 -5.65 -10.39
N PHE A 61 -27.83 -5.34 -11.68
CA PHE A 61 -26.94 -4.42 -12.37
C PHE A 61 -27.74 -3.30 -13.01
N LEU A 62 -27.38 -2.06 -12.69
CA LEU A 62 -28.05 -0.85 -13.14
C LEU A 62 -27.01 0.16 -13.61
N THR A 63 -27.29 0.86 -14.69
CA THR A 63 -26.45 1.98 -15.17
C THR A 63 -27.24 3.27 -15.10
N PHE A 64 -26.67 4.29 -14.46
CA PHE A 64 -27.27 5.62 -14.35
C PHE A 64 -26.48 6.61 -15.18
N THR A 65 -27.17 7.59 -15.75
CA THR A 65 -26.52 8.70 -16.45
C THR A 65 -27.41 9.93 -16.39
N PHE A 66 -26.79 11.10 -16.51
CA PHE A 66 -27.50 12.37 -16.48
C PHE A 66 -28.28 12.59 -17.78
N ASN A 67 -29.35 13.38 -17.76
CA ASN A 67 -29.92 13.98 -18.96
C ASN A 67 -29.17 15.26 -19.35
N ASP A 68 -29.55 15.91 -20.44
CA ASP A 68 -28.86 17.12 -20.92
C ASP A 68 -28.96 18.29 -19.94
N TRP A 69 -30.09 18.42 -19.25
CA TRP A 69 -30.35 19.49 -18.30
C TRP A 69 -29.55 19.40 -17.00
N HIS A 70 -29.17 18.17 -16.61
CA HIS A 70 -28.46 17.91 -15.36
C HIS A 70 -27.05 17.36 -15.61
N LEU A 71 -26.51 17.49 -16.83
CA LEU A 71 -25.15 17.05 -17.13
C LEU A 71 -24.14 17.91 -16.36
N PRO A 72 -23.36 17.35 -15.42
CA PRO A 72 -22.36 18.12 -14.70
C PRO A 72 -21.16 18.47 -15.59
N HIS A 73 -20.64 19.68 -15.39
CA HIS A 73 -19.47 20.20 -16.08
C HIS A 73 -18.45 20.73 -15.08
N PHE A 74 -17.19 20.84 -15.49
CA PHE A 74 -16.17 21.46 -14.65
C PHE A 74 -16.52 22.92 -14.32
N PRO A 75 -16.03 23.45 -13.19
CA PRO A 75 -16.22 24.85 -12.83
C PRO A 75 -15.76 25.80 -13.96
N SER A 76 -16.62 26.74 -14.36
CA SER A 76 -16.38 27.65 -15.48
C SER A 76 -15.21 28.62 -15.26
N ASP A 77 -14.75 28.78 -14.01
CA ASP A 77 -13.56 29.56 -13.66
C ASP A 77 -12.25 28.83 -14.01
N ILE A 78 -12.29 27.53 -14.32
CA ILE A 78 -11.13 26.73 -14.73
C ILE A 78 -11.08 26.64 -16.26
N LYS A 79 -10.51 27.67 -16.89
CA LYS A 79 -10.47 27.82 -18.36
C LYS A 79 -9.71 26.70 -19.08
N GLU A 80 -8.80 26.03 -18.38
CA GLU A 80 -8.01 24.91 -18.91
C GLU A 80 -8.85 23.65 -19.12
N LEU A 81 -10.04 23.56 -18.51
CA LEU A 81 -10.94 22.40 -18.58
C LEU A 81 -12.17 22.69 -19.46
N CYS A 82 -11.93 23.31 -20.61
CA CYS A 82 -12.93 23.61 -21.62
C CYS A 82 -12.71 22.82 -22.93
N ASP A 83 -13.74 22.76 -23.77
CA ASP A 83 -13.66 22.28 -25.15
C ASP A 83 -13.06 23.35 -26.09
N ASP A 84 -12.90 23.01 -27.37
CA ASP A 84 -12.32 23.91 -28.38
C ASP A 84 -13.15 25.19 -28.61
N ASN A 85 -14.42 25.20 -28.18
CA ASN A 85 -15.33 26.34 -28.26
C ASN A 85 -15.35 27.16 -26.96
N GLY A 86 -14.55 26.78 -25.96
CA GLY A 86 -14.50 27.43 -24.65
C GLY A 86 -15.60 27.02 -23.67
N ASN A 87 -16.42 26.02 -24.00
CA ASN A 87 -17.44 25.49 -23.07
C ASN A 87 -16.79 24.55 -22.05
N PRO A 88 -17.16 24.60 -20.77
CA PRO A 88 -16.64 23.66 -19.78
C PRO A 88 -16.87 22.20 -20.18
N LEU A 89 -15.87 21.33 -19.96
CA LEU A 89 -15.98 19.91 -20.29
C LEU A 89 -16.95 19.20 -19.32
N PRO A 90 -17.74 18.21 -19.79
CA PRO A 90 -18.52 17.36 -18.90
C PRO A 90 -17.62 16.61 -17.91
N CYS A 91 -18.03 16.51 -16.66
CA CYS A 91 -17.23 15.87 -15.59
C CYS A 91 -18.09 14.97 -14.70
N PHE A 92 -17.52 14.31 -13.70
CA PHE A 92 -18.34 13.61 -12.70
C PHE A 92 -18.94 14.58 -11.69
N ASP A 93 -19.96 14.16 -10.94
CA ASP A 93 -20.46 14.91 -9.78
C ASP A 93 -20.58 13.97 -8.59
N ASN A 94 -19.60 14.05 -7.69
CA ASN A 94 -19.54 13.20 -6.52
C ASN A 94 -20.60 13.54 -5.45
N GLU A 95 -21.21 14.71 -5.50
CA GLU A 95 -22.26 15.14 -4.57
C GLU A 95 -23.62 14.58 -5.00
N GLU A 96 -23.93 14.62 -6.30
CA GLU A 96 -25.17 14.03 -6.81
C GLU A 96 -25.23 12.51 -6.59
N VAL A 97 -24.10 11.79 -6.70
CA VAL A 97 -24.04 10.36 -6.35
C VAL A 97 -24.28 10.14 -4.86
N GLN A 98 -23.85 11.06 -3.99
CA GLN A 98 -24.11 10.96 -2.56
C GLN A 98 -25.60 11.16 -2.26
N LYS A 99 -26.23 12.19 -2.83
CA LYS A 99 -27.67 12.45 -2.72
C LYS A 99 -28.48 11.24 -3.17
N PHE A 100 -28.17 10.68 -4.35
CA PHE A 100 -28.81 9.46 -4.85
C PHE A 100 -28.76 8.32 -3.82
N LYS A 101 -27.58 8.05 -3.25
CA LYS A 101 -27.42 6.97 -2.28
C LYS A 101 -28.16 7.22 -0.98
N GLU A 102 -28.23 8.46 -0.52
CA GLU A 102 -28.96 8.84 0.69
C GLU A 102 -30.47 8.66 0.52
N VAL A 103 -31.01 9.13 -0.60
CA VAL A 103 -32.41 8.92 -0.99
C VAL A 103 -32.72 7.43 -1.11
N LEU A 104 -31.90 6.67 -1.85
CA LEU A 104 -32.07 5.23 -1.99
C LEU A 104 -32.05 4.51 -0.63
N ARG A 105 -31.11 4.86 0.25
CA ARG A 105 -31.02 4.27 1.60
C ARG A 105 -32.26 4.57 2.43
N SER A 106 -32.74 5.82 2.40
CA SER A 106 -33.94 6.22 3.12
C SER A 106 -35.17 5.44 2.64
N ARG A 107 -35.39 5.38 1.32
CA ARG A 107 -36.50 4.65 0.70
C ARG A 107 -36.40 3.14 0.98
N PHE A 108 -35.22 2.56 0.85
CA PHE A 108 -34.97 1.16 1.14
C PHE A 108 -35.31 0.80 2.58
N ASN A 109 -34.81 1.56 3.56
CA ASN A 109 -35.06 1.29 4.97
C ASN A 109 -36.55 1.38 5.36
N ARG A 110 -37.34 2.19 4.66
CA ARG A 110 -38.80 2.26 4.84
C ARG A 110 -39.52 1.03 4.27
N ALA A 111 -39.10 0.57 3.08
CA ALA A 111 -39.73 -0.55 2.39
C ALA A 111 -39.30 -1.92 2.93
N TYR A 112 -38.04 -2.04 3.37
CA TYR A 112 -37.37 -3.30 3.73
C TYR A 112 -36.66 -3.18 5.09
N PRO A 113 -37.39 -2.96 6.20
CA PRO A 113 -36.79 -2.63 7.50
C PRO A 113 -35.92 -3.74 8.12
N ASN A 114 -36.14 -4.99 7.71
CA ASN A 114 -35.43 -6.18 8.24
C ASN A 114 -34.41 -6.76 7.24
N ASP A 115 -34.24 -6.12 6.10
CA ASP A 115 -33.42 -6.59 4.99
C ASP A 115 -32.27 -5.60 4.72
N TYR A 116 -31.38 -5.97 3.80
CA TYR A 116 -30.24 -5.13 3.47
C TYR A 116 -29.88 -5.24 2.00
N TYR A 117 -29.18 -4.22 1.53
CA TYR A 117 -28.45 -4.29 0.28
C TYR A 117 -26.99 -3.85 0.50
N ARG A 118 -26.11 -4.40 -0.31
CA ARG A 118 -24.76 -3.87 -0.51
C ARG A 118 -24.63 -3.38 -1.93
N PHE A 119 -23.65 -2.52 -2.20
CA PHE A 119 -23.47 -1.98 -3.53
C PHE A 119 -22.00 -1.74 -3.87
N PHE A 120 -21.75 -1.68 -5.16
CA PHE A 120 -20.56 -1.11 -5.77
C PHE A 120 -20.99 -0.28 -6.97
N ILE A 121 -20.61 1.00 -6.99
CA ILE A 121 -20.91 1.93 -8.08
C ILE A 121 -19.57 2.44 -8.60
N ALA A 122 -19.31 2.29 -9.90
CA ALA A 122 -18.11 2.80 -10.54
C ALA A 122 -18.45 3.79 -11.65
N SER A 123 -17.63 4.83 -11.75
CA SER A 123 -17.64 5.82 -12.81
C SER A 123 -17.05 5.26 -14.12
N GLU A 124 -17.78 5.42 -15.22
CA GLU A 124 -17.28 5.33 -16.59
C GLU A 124 -17.42 6.70 -17.25
N TYR A 125 -16.40 7.13 -17.99
CA TYR A 125 -16.50 8.29 -18.85
C TYR A 125 -16.74 7.86 -20.30
N GLY A 126 -17.90 8.26 -20.85
CA GLY A 126 -18.32 7.88 -22.20
C GLY A 126 -17.34 8.36 -23.27
N LYS A 127 -17.03 7.51 -24.24
CA LYS A 127 -16.02 7.82 -25.28
C LYS A 127 -16.51 8.87 -26.29
N THR A 128 -17.76 8.74 -26.74
CA THR A 128 -18.32 9.55 -27.84
C THR A 128 -18.95 10.83 -27.33
N THR A 129 -19.90 10.70 -26.39
CA THR A 129 -20.67 11.84 -25.86
C THR A 129 -20.00 12.52 -24.67
N ARG A 130 -18.87 11.97 -24.19
CA ARG A 130 -18.18 12.42 -22.97
C ARG A 130 -19.08 12.45 -21.72
N ARG A 131 -20.20 11.73 -21.76
CA ARG A 131 -21.17 11.68 -20.66
C ARG A 131 -20.68 10.75 -19.53
N PRO A 132 -20.79 11.17 -18.27
CA PRO A 132 -20.58 10.29 -17.12
C PRO A 132 -21.65 9.19 -17.04
N HIS A 133 -21.20 7.96 -16.87
CA HIS A 133 -22.05 6.81 -16.55
C HIS A 133 -21.66 6.25 -15.19
N LEU A 134 -22.66 5.89 -14.38
CA LEU A 134 -22.50 5.24 -13.10
C LEU A 134 -22.96 3.80 -13.23
N HIS A 135 -22.04 2.86 -13.15
CA HIS A 135 -22.34 1.43 -13.22
C HIS A 135 -22.46 0.87 -11.81
N GLY A 136 -23.69 0.58 -11.40
CA GLY A 136 -24.04 0.05 -10.11
C GLY A 136 -24.28 -1.45 -10.15
N MET A 137 -23.60 -2.19 -9.27
CA MET A 137 -23.93 -3.56 -8.92
C MET A 137 -24.45 -3.58 -7.49
N PHE A 138 -25.65 -4.10 -7.29
CA PHE A 138 -26.30 -4.18 -5.98
C PHE A 138 -26.54 -5.63 -5.60
N PHE A 139 -26.27 -5.95 -4.34
CA PHE A 139 -26.37 -7.28 -3.75
C PHE A 139 -27.49 -7.25 -2.72
N LEU A 140 -28.58 -7.91 -3.03
CA LEU A 140 -29.85 -7.84 -2.31
C LEU A 140 -29.99 -9.07 -1.42
N SER A 141 -30.39 -8.89 -0.16
CA SER A 141 -30.79 -10.01 0.70
C SER A 141 -32.04 -10.72 0.15
N ALA A 142 -32.30 -11.93 0.62
CA ALA A 142 -33.37 -12.78 0.09
C ALA A 142 -34.78 -12.20 0.18
N GLY A 143 -35.04 -11.31 1.15
CA GLY A 143 -36.36 -10.67 1.32
C GLY A 143 -36.63 -9.52 0.34
N VAL A 144 -35.64 -9.11 -0.46
CA VAL A 144 -35.77 -7.94 -1.34
C VAL A 144 -36.18 -8.37 -2.75
N ASN A 145 -37.30 -7.85 -3.24
CA ASN A 145 -37.71 -8.05 -4.63
C ASN A 145 -36.81 -7.22 -5.57
N PRO A 146 -36.10 -7.85 -6.53
CA PRO A 146 -35.18 -7.14 -7.42
C PRO A 146 -35.84 -6.07 -8.28
N ASP A 147 -37.05 -6.34 -8.79
CA ASP A 147 -37.75 -5.43 -9.70
C ASP A 147 -38.27 -4.20 -8.95
N GLU A 148 -38.82 -4.38 -7.74
CA GLU A 148 -39.19 -3.28 -6.84
C GLU A 148 -37.96 -2.45 -6.45
N PHE A 149 -36.85 -3.09 -6.12
CA PHE A 149 -35.59 -2.41 -5.85
C PHE A 149 -35.08 -1.62 -7.07
N GLY A 150 -35.18 -2.18 -8.27
CA GLY A 150 -34.82 -1.49 -9.52
C GLY A 150 -35.66 -0.24 -9.76
N LEU A 151 -36.98 -0.33 -9.55
CA LEU A 151 -37.88 0.83 -9.62
C LEU A 151 -37.55 1.87 -8.55
N MET A 152 -37.23 1.44 -7.33
CA MET A 152 -36.78 2.32 -6.26
C MET A 152 -35.46 3.03 -6.60
N CYS A 153 -34.51 2.35 -7.25
CA CYS A 153 -33.28 2.98 -7.76
C CYS A 153 -33.57 4.03 -8.83
N ARG A 154 -34.48 3.75 -9.77
CA ARG A 154 -34.89 4.72 -10.79
C ARG A 154 -35.52 5.96 -10.16
N ASP A 155 -36.44 5.74 -9.22
CA ASP A 155 -37.11 6.79 -8.47
C ASP A 155 -36.12 7.59 -7.60
N ALA A 156 -35.15 6.93 -6.96
CA ALA A 156 -34.10 7.61 -6.18
C ALA A 156 -33.14 8.42 -7.06
N TRP A 157 -32.81 7.92 -8.25
CA TRP A 157 -31.96 8.64 -9.21
C TRP A 157 -32.65 9.90 -9.72
N ASN A 158 -33.93 9.83 -10.04
CA ASN A 158 -34.70 10.97 -10.52
C ASN A 158 -35.42 11.76 -9.43
N ASP A 159 -35.26 11.35 -8.17
CA ASP A 159 -35.86 11.91 -6.97
C ASP A 159 -37.19 12.61 -7.23
N TYR A 160 -38.16 11.84 -7.74
CA TYR A 160 -39.43 12.37 -8.25
C TYR A 160 -40.22 13.11 -7.16
N GLU A 161 -40.08 12.73 -5.89
CA GLU A 161 -40.65 13.43 -4.72
C GLU A 161 -40.23 14.90 -4.67
N ASN A 162 -39.01 15.24 -5.10
CA ASN A 162 -38.45 16.59 -5.09
C ASN A 162 -38.31 17.21 -6.49
N ASN A 163 -38.94 16.61 -7.51
CA ASN A 163 -38.88 17.05 -8.90
C ASN A 163 -37.44 17.23 -9.44
N ASN A 164 -36.52 16.36 -9.05
CA ASN A 164 -35.11 16.43 -9.45
C ASN A 164 -34.74 15.30 -10.43
N ALA A 165 -35.34 15.36 -11.62
CA ALA A 165 -35.19 14.35 -12.66
C ALA A 165 -33.78 14.37 -13.28
N ARG A 166 -32.80 13.77 -12.60
CA ARG A 166 -31.37 13.78 -12.99
C ARG A 166 -31.11 13.15 -14.35
N GLY A 167 -31.86 12.12 -14.75
CA GLY A 167 -31.68 11.50 -16.06
C GLY A 167 -32.18 10.08 -16.18
N PHE A 168 -31.34 9.23 -16.78
CA PHE A 168 -31.74 7.92 -17.26
C PHE A 168 -31.13 6.81 -16.42
N MET A 169 -31.90 5.74 -16.25
CA MET A 169 -31.44 4.47 -15.68
C MET A 169 -31.69 3.36 -16.70
N PHE A 170 -30.66 2.55 -16.93
CA PHE A 170 -30.66 1.39 -17.81
C PHE A 170 -30.48 0.09 -17.03
N PRO A 171 -31.14 -1.01 -17.42
CA PRO A 171 -32.21 -1.12 -18.45
C PRO A 171 -33.40 -0.18 -18.20
N GLU A 172 -34.11 0.19 -19.28
CA GLU A 172 -35.27 1.07 -19.18
C GLU A 172 -36.50 0.30 -18.70
N TRP A 173 -37.37 0.90 -17.89
CA TRP A 173 -38.69 0.37 -17.56
C TRP A 173 -39.75 1.04 -18.43
N ASN A 174 -40.50 0.25 -19.20
CA ASN A 174 -41.52 0.73 -20.13
C ASN A 174 -42.94 0.79 -19.51
N GLY A 175 -43.06 0.61 -18.20
CA GLY A 175 -44.35 0.51 -17.48
C GLY A 175 -44.74 -0.93 -17.13
N THR A 176 -44.25 -1.92 -17.88
CA THR A 176 -44.60 -3.34 -17.69
C THR A 176 -43.39 -4.26 -17.52
N MET A 177 -42.27 -3.94 -18.16
CA MET A 177 -41.05 -4.74 -18.11
C MET A 177 -39.80 -3.89 -18.34
N TRP A 178 -38.65 -4.48 -18.00
CA TRP A 178 -37.35 -3.95 -18.36
C TRP A 178 -37.07 -4.18 -19.83
N VAL A 179 -36.55 -3.17 -20.51
CA VAL A 179 -36.16 -3.20 -21.93
C VAL A 179 -34.75 -2.65 -22.12
N ASP A 180 -34.08 -3.13 -23.16
CA ASP A 180 -32.77 -2.62 -23.56
C ASP A 180 -32.89 -1.37 -24.45
N ASN A 181 -31.77 -0.91 -25.01
CA ASN A 181 -31.73 0.25 -25.88
C ASN A 181 -32.42 0.06 -27.25
N LYS A 182 -32.84 -1.17 -27.59
CA LYS A 182 -33.63 -1.50 -28.78
C LYS A 182 -35.11 -1.69 -28.46
N GLY A 183 -35.51 -1.54 -27.18
CA GLY A 183 -36.85 -1.85 -26.72
C GLY A 183 -37.11 -3.35 -26.55
N GLU A 184 -36.10 -4.19 -26.67
CA GLU A 184 -36.23 -5.64 -26.49
C GLU A 184 -36.24 -5.99 -24.99
N LYS A 185 -36.91 -7.08 -24.63
CA LYS A 185 -37.03 -7.52 -23.23
C LYS A 185 -35.65 -7.72 -22.60
N SER A 186 -35.39 -6.97 -21.54
CA SER A 186 -34.16 -7.01 -20.75
C SER A 186 -34.44 -7.44 -19.32
N ARG A 187 -33.37 -7.53 -18.51
CA ARG A 187 -33.43 -7.91 -17.09
C ARG A 187 -32.36 -7.13 -16.33
N ILE A 188 -32.72 -6.69 -15.13
CA ILE A 188 -31.77 -6.09 -14.19
C ILE A 188 -30.99 -7.15 -13.40
N LYS A 189 -31.55 -8.36 -13.26
CA LYS A 189 -30.93 -9.48 -12.54
C LYS A 189 -29.76 -10.06 -13.32
N ILE A 190 -28.62 -10.23 -12.65
CA ILE A 190 -27.46 -10.89 -13.24
C ILE A 190 -27.63 -12.40 -13.15
N GLN A 191 -27.60 -13.08 -14.30
CA GLN A 191 -27.76 -14.55 -14.36
C GLN A 191 -26.44 -15.31 -14.30
N SER A 192 -25.35 -14.69 -14.77
CA SER A 192 -24.03 -15.32 -14.80
C SER A 192 -23.11 -14.62 -13.83
N ASP A 193 -22.74 -15.31 -12.77
CA ASP A 193 -21.80 -14.80 -11.76
C ASP A 193 -20.44 -14.47 -12.41
N ILE A 194 -19.98 -15.30 -13.36
CA ILE A 194 -18.73 -15.07 -14.10
C ILE A 194 -18.83 -13.79 -14.94
N ALA A 195 -19.95 -13.59 -15.63
CA ALA A 195 -20.16 -12.36 -16.39
C ALA A 195 -20.18 -11.14 -15.44
N ALA A 196 -20.82 -11.26 -14.28
CA ALA A 196 -20.87 -10.22 -13.26
C ALA A 196 -19.47 -9.79 -12.81
N THR A 197 -18.63 -10.77 -12.41
CA THR A 197 -17.29 -10.48 -11.88
C THR A 197 -16.36 -9.93 -12.96
N ASN A 198 -16.42 -10.46 -14.18
CA ASN A 198 -15.68 -9.93 -15.33
C ASN A 198 -16.12 -8.52 -15.71
N TYR A 199 -17.42 -8.26 -15.60
CA TYR A 199 -17.95 -6.93 -15.84
C TYR A 199 -17.33 -5.95 -14.86
N VAL A 200 -17.35 -6.21 -13.55
CA VAL A 200 -16.77 -5.26 -12.59
C VAL A 200 -15.26 -5.01 -12.80
N GLN A 201 -14.49 -6.03 -13.19
CA GLN A 201 -13.07 -5.82 -13.55
C GLN A 201 -12.87 -4.73 -14.61
N LYS A 202 -13.80 -4.64 -15.57
CA LYS A 202 -13.77 -3.62 -16.62
C LYS A 202 -13.95 -2.22 -16.05
N TYR A 203 -14.81 -2.07 -15.04
CA TYR A 203 -15.27 -0.77 -14.52
C TYR A 203 -14.40 -0.19 -13.42
N VAL A 204 -13.68 -1.02 -12.67
CA VAL A 204 -12.74 -0.56 -11.64
C VAL A 204 -11.63 0.31 -12.24
N LEU A 205 -11.28 0.13 -13.51
CA LEU A 205 -10.22 0.89 -14.22
C LEU A 205 -10.76 1.69 -15.42
N LYS A 206 -12.07 1.92 -15.51
CA LYS A 206 -12.68 2.63 -16.65
C LYS A 206 -12.67 4.16 -16.49
N ASP A 207 -12.08 4.63 -15.41
CA ASP A 207 -11.68 6.01 -15.17
C ASP A 207 -10.48 6.44 -16.03
N MET A 208 -9.75 5.50 -16.62
CA MET A 208 -8.62 5.79 -17.50
C MET A 208 -8.98 6.62 -18.73
N SER A 209 -10.21 6.53 -19.26
CA SER A 209 -10.64 7.38 -20.39
C SER A 209 -10.78 8.85 -19.99
N PHE A 210 -11.16 9.12 -18.74
CA PHE A 210 -11.22 10.48 -18.19
C PHE A 210 -9.81 11.06 -18.02
N TYR A 211 -8.89 10.28 -17.46
CA TYR A 211 -7.49 10.70 -17.32
C TYR A 211 -6.73 10.73 -18.66
N GLY A 212 -7.27 10.14 -19.72
CA GLY A 212 -6.73 10.23 -21.07
C GLY A 212 -7.12 11.51 -21.82
N LEU A 213 -7.92 12.40 -21.23
CA LEU A 213 -8.21 13.71 -21.80
C LEU A 213 -7.01 14.63 -21.60
N ASP A 214 -6.45 15.16 -22.69
CA ASP A 214 -5.27 16.02 -22.66
C ASP A 214 -5.43 17.25 -21.76
N ALA A 215 -6.61 17.90 -21.78
CA ALA A 215 -6.94 19.01 -20.90
C ALA A 215 -6.90 18.62 -19.42
N VAL A 216 -7.47 17.46 -19.06
CA VAL A 216 -7.49 16.95 -17.68
C VAL A 216 -6.09 16.56 -17.23
N ASP A 217 -5.32 15.90 -18.09
CA ASP A 217 -3.96 15.45 -17.78
C ASP A 217 -3.03 16.65 -17.54
N LYS A 218 -3.04 17.64 -18.45
CA LYS A 218 -2.29 18.90 -18.32
C LYS A 218 -2.67 19.70 -17.08
N TYR A 219 -3.96 19.73 -16.74
CA TYR A 219 -4.41 20.43 -15.53
C TYR A 219 -3.97 19.71 -14.25
N LEU A 220 -4.05 18.38 -14.22
CA LEU A 220 -3.75 17.60 -13.03
C LEU A 220 -2.26 17.40 -12.78
N HIS A 221 -1.42 17.45 -13.82
CA HIS A 221 0.00 17.16 -13.71
C HIS A 221 0.87 18.40 -13.92
N THR A 222 1.94 18.50 -13.14
CA THR A 222 3.03 19.44 -13.34
C THR A 222 3.89 19.02 -14.54
N GLU A 223 4.75 19.91 -15.04
CA GLU A 223 5.65 19.63 -16.18
C GLU A 223 6.54 18.40 -15.97
N ASP A 224 6.88 18.08 -14.71
CA ASP A 224 7.64 16.89 -14.32
C ASP A 224 6.77 15.60 -14.19
N GLY A 225 5.50 15.67 -14.58
CA GLY A 225 4.55 14.54 -14.57
C GLY A 225 3.99 14.17 -13.20
N ARG A 226 4.21 15.00 -12.16
CA ARG A 226 3.66 14.76 -10.81
C ARG A 226 2.27 15.36 -10.68
N ILE A 227 1.43 14.80 -9.80
CA ILE A 227 0.09 15.33 -9.56
C ILE A 227 0.20 16.67 -8.79
N ASN A 228 -0.36 17.74 -9.35
CA ASN A 228 -0.54 19.01 -8.68
C ASN A 228 -1.68 18.87 -7.65
N LYS A 229 -1.31 18.84 -6.36
CA LYS A 229 -2.27 18.64 -5.25
C LYS A 229 -3.31 19.76 -5.15
N ALA A 230 -2.92 21.01 -5.42
CA ALA A 230 -3.83 22.14 -5.33
C ALA A 230 -4.89 22.08 -6.44
N HIS A 231 -4.49 21.75 -7.66
CA HIS A 231 -5.40 21.56 -8.79
C HIS A 231 -6.34 20.38 -8.54
N LYS A 232 -5.79 19.24 -8.09
CA LYS A 232 -6.59 18.06 -7.73
C LYS A 232 -7.64 18.37 -6.67
N GLU A 233 -7.31 19.18 -5.67
CA GLU A 233 -8.25 19.55 -4.61
C GLU A 233 -9.39 20.43 -5.13
N LYS A 234 -9.10 21.38 -6.04
CA LYS A 234 -10.13 22.24 -6.66
C LYS A 234 -11.20 21.45 -7.41
N ILE A 235 -10.79 20.40 -8.13
CA ILE A 235 -11.72 19.58 -8.93
C ILE A 235 -12.07 18.25 -8.29
N LYS A 236 -11.82 18.06 -6.98
CA LYS A 236 -12.00 16.76 -6.31
C LYS A 236 -13.39 16.14 -6.48
N ASN A 237 -14.42 16.98 -6.56
CA ASN A 237 -15.80 16.55 -6.76
C ASN A 237 -16.10 16.12 -8.20
N CYS A 238 -15.26 16.55 -9.14
CA CYS A 238 -15.38 16.28 -10.57
C CYS A 238 -14.62 15.03 -11.03
N LEU A 239 -13.77 14.47 -10.17
CA LEU A 239 -12.93 13.32 -10.49
C LEU A 239 -13.69 12.00 -10.38
N PRO A 240 -13.42 11.02 -11.27
CA PRO A 240 -13.99 9.69 -11.18
C PRO A 240 -13.65 9.05 -9.85
N LYS A 241 -14.63 8.33 -9.30
CA LYS A 241 -14.50 7.60 -8.05
C LYS A 241 -15.40 6.37 -8.12
N HIS A 242 -15.10 5.36 -7.32
CA HIS A 242 -16.06 4.31 -7.04
C HIS A 242 -16.58 4.44 -5.62
N TRP A 243 -17.84 4.07 -5.42
CA TRP A 243 -18.49 3.96 -4.13
C TRP A 243 -18.79 2.50 -3.85
N GLN A 244 -18.69 2.10 -2.59
CA GLN A 244 -18.94 0.73 -2.20
C GLN A 244 -19.50 0.67 -0.79
N SER A 245 -20.23 -0.41 -0.50
CA SER A 245 -20.53 -0.79 0.87
C SER A 245 -19.26 -1.18 1.62
N ILE A 246 -19.26 -0.87 2.92
CA ILE A 246 -18.25 -1.39 3.85
C ILE A 246 -18.37 -2.92 3.86
N GLN A 247 -17.23 -3.62 4.03
CA GLN A 247 -17.16 -5.09 4.11
C GLN A 247 -17.57 -5.87 2.86
N LEU A 248 -17.70 -5.24 1.69
CA LEU A 248 -17.91 -5.96 0.44
C LEU A 248 -16.82 -7.04 0.25
N GLY A 249 -17.20 -8.29 -0.04
CA GLY A 249 -16.34 -9.46 -0.21
C GLY A 249 -15.75 -10.04 1.09
N TYR A 250 -16.23 -9.62 2.27
CA TYR A 250 -15.71 -10.13 3.55
C TYR A 250 -16.10 -11.57 3.86
N SER A 251 -17.10 -12.13 3.18
CA SER A 251 -17.46 -13.55 3.28
C SER A 251 -16.28 -14.48 2.95
N MET A 252 -15.24 -13.98 2.28
CA MET A 252 -14.00 -14.73 2.10
C MET A 252 -13.31 -15.10 3.42
N PHE A 253 -13.47 -14.29 4.46
CA PHE A 253 -12.83 -14.56 5.75
C PHE A 253 -13.50 -15.72 6.48
N ASP A 254 -14.73 -16.09 6.14
CA ASP A 254 -15.38 -17.30 6.64
C ASP A 254 -14.63 -18.56 6.13
N ALA A 255 -14.07 -18.50 4.92
CA ALA A 255 -13.19 -19.54 4.39
C ALA A 255 -11.76 -19.51 5.00
N LEU A 256 -11.40 -18.42 5.70
CA LEU A 256 -10.11 -18.17 6.34
C LEU A 256 -10.27 -18.03 7.87
N ASP A 257 -11.17 -18.81 8.46
CA ASP A 257 -11.55 -18.80 9.87
C ASP A 257 -10.37 -19.03 10.86
N THR A 258 -9.37 -19.78 10.45
CA THR A 258 -8.22 -20.19 11.28
C THR A 258 -6.92 -19.59 10.77
N ASP A 259 -5.96 -19.37 11.68
CA ASP A 259 -4.64 -18.84 11.31
C ASP A 259 -3.88 -19.78 10.37
N ALA A 260 -4.07 -21.09 10.51
CA ALA A 260 -3.52 -22.10 9.59
C ALA A 260 -4.06 -21.90 8.15
N LYS A 261 -5.37 -21.71 7.97
CA LYS A 261 -5.96 -21.44 6.64
C LYS A 261 -5.50 -20.09 6.07
N LYS A 262 -5.35 -19.06 6.91
CA LYS A 262 -4.82 -17.76 6.48
C LYS A 262 -3.38 -17.88 5.97
N ILE A 263 -2.51 -18.58 6.70
CA ILE A 263 -1.12 -18.83 6.30
C ILE A 263 -1.07 -19.70 5.05
N GLN A 264 -1.88 -20.76 4.97
CA GLN A 264 -1.98 -21.58 3.76
C GLN A 264 -2.43 -20.75 2.54
N ALA A 265 -3.38 -19.85 2.71
CA ALA A 265 -3.84 -18.95 1.67
C ALA A 265 -2.76 -17.98 1.19
N LEU A 266 -1.85 -17.57 2.08
CA LEU A 266 -0.68 -16.78 1.72
C LEU A 266 0.24 -17.56 0.77
N GLU A 267 0.48 -18.84 1.04
CA GLU A 267 1.41 -19.69 0.29
C GLU A 267 0.82 -20.20 -1.02
N LYS A 268 -0.38 -20.77 -0.94
CA LYS A 268 -1.04 -21.50 -2.04
C LYS A 268 -2.08 -20.67 -2.79
N GLY A 269 -2.45 -19.51 -2.27
CA GLY A 269 -3.57 -18.73 -2.78
C GLY A 269 -4.92 -19.24 -2.28
N ILE A 270 -5.99 -18.69 -2.84
CA ILE A 270 -7.38 -19.03 -2.52
C ILE A 270 -8.13 -19.42 -3.80
N VAL A 271 -9.16 -20.25 -3.65
CA VAL A 271 -10.06 -20.57 -4.77
C VAL A 271 -11.00 -19.39 -5.00
N ASN A 272 -11.08 -18.91 -6.24
CA ASN A 272 -12.10 -17.95 -6.64
C ASN A 272 -13.45 -18.68 -6.79
N PRO A 273 -14.51 -18.31 -6.05
CA PRO A 273 -15.78 -19.04 -6.05
C PRO A 273 -16.50 -19.12 -7.41
N THR A 274 -16.23 -18.15 -8.28
CA THR A 274 -16.95 -18.00 -9.54
C THR A 274 -16.23 -18.69 -10.68
N THR A 275 -14.88 -18.67 -10.68
CA THR A 275 -14.07 -19.30 -11.75
C THR A 275 -13.47 -20.64 -11.34
N PHE A 276 -13.53 -21.00 -10.07
CA PHE A 276 -12.90 -22.18 -9.46
C PHE A 276 -11.37 -22.26 -9.65
N LYS A 277 -10.75 -21.17 -10.10
CA LYS A 277 -9.29 -21.08 -10.24
C LYS A 277 -8.66 -20.67 -8.91
N VAL A 278 -7.49 -21.23 -8.63
CA VAL A 278 -6.64 -20.75 -7.53
C VAL A 278 -6.00 -19.43 -7.95
N VAL A 279 -6.18 -18.41 -7.13
CA VAL A 279 -5.64 -17.06 -7.31
C VAL A 279 -4.85 -16.65 -6.07
N PRO A 280 -3.84 -15.77 -6.18
CA PRO A 280 -3.18 -15.23 -5.00
C PRO A 280 -4.17 -14.57 -4.04
N LEU A 281 -3.87 -14.64 -2.74
CA LEU A 281 -4.65 -13.94 -1.72
C LEU A 281 -4.74 -12.44 -2.06
N PRO A 282 -5.94 -11.87 -2.21
CA PRO A 282 -6.09 -10.45 -2.56
C PRO A 282 -5.40 -9.53 -1.56
N THR A 283 -4.83 -8.44 -2.06
CA THR A 283 -4.08 -7.47 -1.26
C THR A 283 -4.97 -6.81 -0.21
N PHE A 284 -6.26 -6.60 -0.48
CA PHE A 284 -7.20 -6.11 0.54
C PHE A 284 -7.36 -7.08 1.72
N ALA A 285 -7.35 -8.39 1.44
CA ALA A 285 -7.48 -9.43 2.45
C ALA A 285 -6.20 -9.52 3.27
N ALA A 286 -5.04 -9.54 2.60
CA ALA A 286 -3.74 -9.47 3.26
C ALA A 286 -3.64 -8.23 4.18
N ASN A 287 -3.95 -7.04 3.66
CA ASN A 287 -3.92 -5.79 4.44
C ASN A 287 -4.79 -5.82 5.70
N ARG A 288 -5.92 -6.55 5.66
CA ARG A 288 -6.80 -6.73 6.82
C ARG A 288 -6.22 -7.71 7.85
N LEU A 289 -5.51 -8.73 7.39
CA LEU A 289 -4.98 -9.80 8.23
C LEU A 289 -3.60 -9.47 8.82
N ILE A 290 -2.83 -8.56 8.23
CA ILE A 290 -1.44 -8.26 8.67
C ILE A 290 -1.39 -7.74 10.11
N TYR A 291 -2.29 -6.84 10.48
CA TYR A 291 -2.20 -6.13 11.77
C TYR A 291 -3.37 -6.43 12.70
N LYS A 292 -3.07 -6.59 13.99
CA LYS A 292 -4.02 -6.48 15.10
C LYS A 292 -3.99 -5.04 15.62
N ASN A 293 -5.13 -4.37 15.58
CA ASN A 293 -5.25 -3.04 16.18
C ASN A 293 -5.55 -3.20 17.68
N VAL A 294 -4.69 -2.67 18.53
CA VAL A 294 -4.83 -2.71 19.98
C VAL A 294 -5.00 -1.28 20.47
N LYS A 295 -5.96 -1.07 21.38
CA LYS A 295 -6.21 0.26 21.94
C LYS A 295 -4.98 0.70 22.76
N SER A 296 -4.43 1.86 22.43
CA SER A 296 -3.32 2.47 23.15
C SER A 296 -3.83 3.23 24.36
N GLU A 297 -2.99 3.47 25.36
CA GLU A 297 -3.28 4.40 26.46
C GLU A 297 -3.10 5.86 26.04
N ARG A 298 -2.33 6.10 24.98
CA ARG A 298 -2.04 7.45 24.47
C ARG A 298 -3.25 8.10 23.84
N LEU A 299 -3.39 9.39 24.05
CA LEU A 299 -4.48 10.20 23.49
C LEU A 299 -4.07 10.81 22.14
N SER A 300 -5.04 11.05 21.27
CA SER A 300 -4.78 11.75 20.02
C SER A 300 -4.66 13.25 20.26
N GLU A 301 -3.56 13.87 19.86
CA GLU A 301 -3.40 15.33 19.94
C GLU A 301 -4.25 16.09 18.92
N THR A 302 -4.59 15.46 17.80
CA THR A 302 -5.26 16.10 16.65
C THR A 302 -6.75 15.79 16.54
N LEU A 303 -7.20 14.64 17.05
CA LEU A 303 -8.61 14.24 16.96
C LEU A 303 -9.37 14.73 18.19
N LYS A 304 -9.87 15.96 18.13
CA LYS A 304 -10.74 16.50 19.17
C LYS A 304 -12.18 16.02 18.98
N LYS A 305 -12.77 15.33 19.96
CA LYS A 305 -14.18 14.89 19.93
C LYS A 305 -15.01 15.59 21.00
N ARG A 306 -16.25 15.94 20.68
CA ARG A 306 -17.22 16.47 21.64
C ARG A 306 -18.06 15.34 22.22
N LYS A 307 -18.25 15.33 23.54
CA LYS A 307 -19.24 14.48 24.23
C LYS A 307 -19.79 15.24 25.44
N ASN A 308 -21.11 15.28 25.58
CA ASN A 308 -21.91 15.86 26.69
C ASN A 308 -21.08 16.58 27.77
N GLY A 309 -20.79 17.88 27.55
CA GLY A 309 -20.17 18.74 28.55
C GLY A 309 -18.68 19.05 28.38
N GLY A 310 -18.00 18.49 27.38
CA GLY A 310 -16.61 18.86 27.11
C GLY A 310 -16.00 18.27 25.84
N ASP A 311 -14.81 18.77 25.54
CA ASP A 311 -13.94 18.20 24.53
C ASP A 311 -13.10 17.08 25.16
N TYR A 312 -12.95 15.95 24.47
CA TYR A 312 -12.03 14.89 24.87
C TYR A 312 -11.20 14.42 23.68
N TYR A 313 -10.00 13.95 23.98
CA TYR A 313 -9.08 13.35 23.03
C TYR A 313 -9.23 11.82 23.12
N PRO A 314 -9.59 11.12 22.04
CA PRO A 314 -9.76 9.68 22.06
C PRO A 314 -8.39 9.00 22.12
N ASN A 315 -8.35 7.84 22.76
CA ASN A 315 -7.20 6.95 22.71
C ASN A 315 -6.84 6.58 21.25
N LEU A 316 -5.55 6.53 20.97
CA LEU A 316 -4.98 6.02 19.74
C LEU A 316 -5.07 4.49 19.67
N TYR A 317 -4.81 3.93 18.48
CA TYR A 317 -4.68 2.49 18.28
C TYR A 317 -3.29 2.16 17.77
N ASP A 318 -2.63 1.24 18.45
CA ASP A 318 -1.36 0.66 18.06
C ASP A 318 -1.59 -0.55 17.15
N ARG A 319 -0.68 -0.75 16.20
CA ARG A 319 -0.76 -1.84 15.22
C ARG A 319 0.34 -2.86 15.49
N TYR A 320 -0.06 -4.05 15.88
CA TYR A 320 0.82 -5.18 16.14
C TYR A 320 0.76 -6.14 14.96
N LEU A 321 1.88 -6.77 14.59
CA LEU A 321 1.82 -7.82 13.57
C LEU A 321 1.05 -9.03 14.13
N SER A 322 0.09 -9.52 13.35
CA SER A 322 -0.52 -10.83 13.63
C SER A 322 0.45 -11.96 13.26
N GLU A 323 0.15 -13.20 13.64
CA GLU A 323 0.96 -14.36 13.19
C GLU A 323 0.97 -14.47 11.65
N PHE A 324 -0.18 -14.22 11.02
CA PHE A 324 -0.25 -14.06 9.57
C PHE A 324 0.64 -12.91 9.09
N GLY A 325 0.62 -11.76 9.77
CA GLY A 325 1.41 -10.58 9.45
C GLY A 325 2.92 -10.85 9.49
N LYS A 326 3.41 -11.56 10.52
CA LYS A 326 4.80 -11.98 10.62
C LYS A 326 5.20 -12.85 9.43
N LYS A 327 4.41 -13.90 9.12
CA LYS A 327 4.66 -14.76 7.96
C LYS A 327 4.55 -14.03 6.63
N TYR A 328 3.62 -13.09 6.51
CA TYR A 328 3.47 -12.23 5.34
C TYR A 328 4.70 -11.35 5.13
N MET A 329 5.24 -10.74 6.18
CA MET A 329 6.44 -9.91 6.09
C MET A 329 7.67 -10.73 5.74
N GLU A 330 7.82 -11.92 6.33
CA GLU A 330 8.88 -12.88 6.00
C GLU A 330 8.86 -13.25 4.51
N LYS A 331 7.69 -13.65 4.02
CA LYS A 331 7.49 -13.95 2.59
C LYS A 331 7.81 -12.74 1.71
N CYS A 332 7.30 -11.56 2.05
CA CYS A 332 7.56 -10.34 1.29
C CYS A 332 9.05 -9.98 1.25
N PHE A 333 9.75 -10.15 2.37
CA PHE A 333 11.17 -9.88 2.49
C PHE A 333 11.98 -10.82 1.60
N ASN A 334 11.76 -12.13 1.74
CA ASN A 334 12.46 -13.15 0.97
C ASN A 334 12.18 -13.04 -0.53
N GLU A 335 10.92 -12.81 -0.93
CA GLU A 335 10.57 -12.61 -2.33
C GLU A 335 11.23 -11.37 -2.93
N ARG A 336 11.35 -10.27 -2.17
CA ARG A 336 12.02 -9.06 -2.65
C ARG A 336 13.51 -9.30 -2.85
N ILE A 337 14.16 -9.98 -1.90
CA ILE A 337 15.58 -10.36 -2.03
C ILE A 337 15.77 -11.26 -3.24
N SER A 338 14.99 -12.34 -3.36
CA SER A 338 15.09 -13.29 -4.47
C SER A 338 14.90 -12.61 -5.83
N LYS A 339 13.89 -11.74 -5.97
CA LYS A 339 13.64 -11.02 -7.22
C LYS A 339 14.74 -10.00 -7.54
N TYR A 340 15.23 -9.25 -6.55
CA TYR A 340 16.32 -8.30 -6.77
C TYR A 340 17.62 -9.02 -7.13
N LYS A 341 17.91 -10.12 -6.44
CA LYS A 341 19.02 -11.02 -6.76
C LYS A 341 18.93 -11.51 -8.20
N GLY A 342 17.77 -11.97 -8.65
CA GLY A 342 17.54 -12.37 -10.04
C GLY A 342 17.87 -11.26 -11.03
N LYS A 343 17.40 -10.03 -10.79
CA LYS A 343 17.75 -8.87 -11.64
C LYS A 343 19.26 -8.60 -11.70
N VAL A 344 19.95 -8.70 -10.56
CA VAL A 344 21.40 -8.50 -10.51
C VAL A 344 22.13 -9.63 -11.25
N LEU A 345 21.67 -10.88 -11.13
CA LEU A 345 22.22 -12.01 -11.87
C LEU A 345 22.01 -11.86 -13.37
N ASP A 346 20.79 -11.57 -13.80
CA ASP A 346 20.46 -11.35 -15.21
C ASP A 346 21.32 -10.25 -15.81
N PHE A 347 21.57 -9.19 -15.04
CA PHE A 347 22.46 -8.12 -15.46
C PHE A 347 23.92 -8.54 -15.57
N ILE A 348 24.47 -9.23 -14.55
CA ILE A 348 25.87 -9.67 -14.56
C ILE A 348 26.07 -10.68 -15.69
N ASN A 349 25.13 -11.60 -15.91
CA ASN A 349 25.22 -12.63 -16.94
C ASN A 349 25.10 -12.04 -18.36
N ASN A 350 24.29 -10.99 -18.55
CA ASN A 350 24.11 -10.32 -19.84
C ASN A 350 25.02 -9.09 -20.01
N TYR A 351 26.02 -8.93 -19.14
CA TYR A 351 26.92 -7.78 -19.08
C TYR A 351 27.61 -7.51 -20.43
N GLY A 352 28.14 -8.55 -21.09
CA GLY A 352 28.85 -8.42 -22.36
C GLY A 352 27.96 -7.89 -23.50
N SER A 353 26.69 -8.30 -23.51
CA SER A 353 25.70 -7.85 -24.50
C SER A 353 25.18 -6.42 -24.21
N ASN A 354 25.27 -5.96 -22.97
CA ASN A 354 24.78 -4.66 -22.51
C ASN A 354 25.87 -3.59 -22.34
N HIS A 355 27.13 -3.91 -22.67
CA HIS A 355 28.29 -3.04 -22.43
C HIS A 355 28.10 -1.60 -22.96
N GLY A 356 27.51 -1.45 -24.16
CA GLY A 356 27.24 -0.13 -24.76
C GLY A 356 26.11 0.67 -24.09
N LEU A 357 25.09 -0.01 -23.54
CA LEU A 357 24.03 0.62 -22.76
C LEU A 357 24.52 1.05 -21.37
N LEU A 358 25.49 0.30 -20.82
CA LEU A 358 26.02 0.52 -19.49
C LEU A 358 27.02 1.66 -19.39
N SER A 359 27.94 1.72 -20.36
CA SER A 359 28.85 2.86 -20.49
C SER A 359 28.08 4.17 -20.69
N ALA A 360 26.99 4.15 -21.46
CA ALA A 360 26.09 5.29 -21.65
C ALA A 360 25.34 5.70 -20.37
N SER A 361 25.20 4.81 -19.39
CA SER A 361 24.55 5.07 -18.10
C SER A 361 25.51 5.60 -17.03
N GLY A 362 26.80 5.79 -17.37
CA GLY A 362 27.84 6.26 -16.45
C GLY A 362 28.30 5.22 -15.43
N VAL A 363 27.97 3.94 -15.63
CA VAL A 363 28.47 2.85 -14.79
C VAL A 363 29.88 2.52 -15.25
N ASP A 364 30.84 2.46 -14.32
CA ASP A 364 32.21 2.02 -14.58
C ASP A 364 32.23 0.49 -14.73
N VAL A 365 32.09 0.07 -15.99
CA VAL A 365 31.89 -1.31 -16.44
C VAL A 365 33.13 -2.15 -16.09
N ASP A 366 34.32 -1.68 -16.46
CA ASP A 366 35.59 -2.36 -16.17
C ASP A 366 35.93 -2.40 -14.67
N GLY A 367 35.61 -1.33 -13.93
CA GLY A 367 35.73 -1.32 -12.47
C GLY A 367 34.85 -2.39 -11.82
N LEU A 368 33.66 -2.63 -12.36
CA LEU A 368 32.75 -3.67 -11.87
C LEU A 368 33.28 -5.08 -12.08
N ALA A 369 33.80 -5.36 -13.27
CA ALA A 369 34.39 -6.65 -13.60
C ALA A 369 35.62 -6.94 -12.72
N ASN A 370 36.45 -5.92 -12.48
CA ASN A 370 37.58 -6.02 -11.56
C ASN A 370 37.15 -6.26 -10.11
N VAL A 371 36.12 -5.56 -9.61
CA VAL A 371 35.59 -5.80 -8.26
C VAL A 371 35.07 -7.23 -8.12
N ILE A 372 34.36 -7.76 -9.13
CA ILE A 372 33.88 -9.14 -9.13
C ILE A 372 35.08 -10.12 -9.08
N ALA A 373 36.07 -9.93 -9.95
CA ALA A 373 37.25 -10.79 -10.04
C ALA A 373 38.12 -10.76 -8.78
N CYS A 374 38.24 -9.59 -8.14
CA CYS A 374 39.06 -9.40 -6.95
C CYS A 374 38.35 -9.78 -5.65
N SER A 375 37.00 -9.82 -5.63
CA SER A 375 36.21 -10.02 -4.40
C SER A 375 36.40 -11.39 -3.73
N GLY A 376 36.81 -12.42 -4.48
CA GLY A 376 36.83 -13.80 -4.00
C GLY A 376 35.43 -14.36 -3.67
N LEU A 377 34.35 -13.65 -4.02
CA LEU A 377 32.97 -14.07 -3.84
C LEU A 377 32.41 -14.66 -5.13
N SER A 378 31.47 -15.58 -5.00
CA SER A 378 30.73 -16.04 -6.16
C SER A 378 29.82 -14.93 -6.71
N VAL A 379 29.52 -14.96 -8.01
CA VAL A 379 28.54 -14.03 -8.63
C VAL A 379 27.18 -14.10 -7.91
N GLU A 380 26.82 -15.30 -7.44
CA GLU A 380 25.60 -15.56 -6.67
C GLU A 380 25.60 -14.81 -5.32
N ASP A 381 26.73 -14.82 -4.62
CA ASP A 381 26.91 -14.09 -3.35
C ASP A 381 26.88 -12.59 -3.57
N ILE A 382 27.55 -12.09 -4.61
CA ILE A 382 27.52 -10.66 -4.97
C ILE A 382 26.09 -10.21 -5.25
N ALA A 383 25.34 -10.99 -6.04
CA ALA A 383 23.95 -10.69 -6.35
C ALA A 383 23.06 -10.70 -5.10
N PHE A 384 23.26 -11.67 -4.22
CA PHE A 384 22.53 -11.77 -2.96
C PHE A 384 22.86 -10.63 -1.99
N ARG A 385 24.13 -10.30 -1.79
CA ARG A 385 24.57 -9.19 -0.92
C ARG A 385 24.07 -7.84 -1.44
N THR A 386 24.11 -7.66 -2.75
CA THR A 386 23.53 -6.47 -3.43
C THR A 386 22.03 -6.40 -3.19
N ALA A 387 21.31 -7.52 -3.36
CA ALA A 387 19.87 -7.58 -3.08
C ALA A 387 19.54 -7.25 -1.61
N MET A 388 20.29 -7.79 -0.65
CA MET A 388 20.10 -7.51 0.78
C MET A 388 20.28 -6.01 1.07
N TYR A 389 21.32 -5.39 0.49
CA TYR A 389 21.57 -3.98 0.67
C TYR A 389 20.41 -3.10 0.16
N HIS A 390 19.94 -3.32 -1.06
CA HIS A 390 18.85 -2.52 -1.65
C HIS A 390 17.49 -2.82 -1.00
N VAL A 391 17.24 -4.05 -0.56
CA VAL A 391 15.96 -4.43 0.05
C VAL A 391 15.87 -3.94 1.51
N ALA A 392 16.94 -4.05 2.29
CA ALA A 392 16.96 -3.72 3.72
C ALA A 392 18.03 -2.69 4.12
N LEU A 393 19.32 -3.01 4.01
CA LEU A 393 20.37 -2.28 4.73
C LEU A 393 20.44 -0.79 4.36
N SER A 394 20.22 -0.45 3.09
CA SER A 394 20.16 0.94 2.60
C SER A 394 19.04 1.78 3.23
N LYS A 395 18.07 1.13 3.88
CA LYS A 395 16.91 1.77 4.54
C LYS A 395 17.07 1.86 6.05
N PHE A 396 18.10 1.21 6.62
CA PHE A 396 18.32 1.17 8.06
C PHE A 396 18.92 2.51 8.52
N GLY A 397 18.43 3.02 9.64
CA GLY A 397 19.05 4.14 10.34
C GLY A 397 20.44 3.78 10.86
N ASN A 398 21.24 4.79 11.22
CA ASN A 398 22.60 4.55 11.73
C ASN A 398 22.58 3.75 13.03
N GLU A 399 21.65 4.08 13.93
CA GLU A 399 21.49 3.37 15.21
C GLU A 399 21.22 1.88 15.00
N MET A 400 20.36 1.52 14.04
CA MET A 400 20.05 0.12 13.74
C MET A 400 21.24 -0.66 13.21
N LEU A 401 22.06 -0.04 12.35
CA LEU A 401 23.25 -0.68 11.83
C LEU A 401 24.34 -0.79 12.90
N SER A 402 24.48 0.24 13.73
CA SER A 402 25.38 0.22 14.88
C SER A 402 25.01 -0.88 15.87
N ASP A 403 23.71 -1.11 16.11
CA ASP A 403 23.21 -2.19 16.98
C ASP A 403 23.51 -3.58 16.40
N ILE A 404 23.35 -3.77 15.08
CA ILE A 404 23.70 -5.03 14.44
C ILE A 404 25.22 -5.27 14.55
N LEU A 405 26.02 -4.27 14.23
CA LEU A 405 27.48 -4.37 14.18
C LEU A 405 28.15 -4.43 15.56
N SER A 406 27.50 -3.97 16.63
CA SER A 406 28.04 -4.07 17.99
C SER A 406 28.02 -5.51 18.52
N LEU A 407 27.10 -6.35 18.03
CA LEU A 407 26.89 -7.72 18.48
C LEU A 407 27.30 -8.78 17.44
N ARG A 408 27.64 -8.38 16.21
CA ARG A 408 27.77 -9.28 15.05
C ARG A 408 28.90 -8.88 14.11
N SER A 409 29.27 -9.79 13.22
CA SER A 409 30.24 -9.53 12.15
C SER A 409 29.61 -8.75 10.98
N ILE A 410 30.45 -8.19 10.10
CA ILE A 410 29.97 -7.56 8.86
C ILE A 410 29.26 -8.57 7.94
N ASP A 411 29.68 -9.85 7.94
CA ASP A 411 29.03 -10.88 7.14
C ASP A 411 27.61 -11.18 7.60
N ASP A 412 27.32 -10.99 8.89
CA ASP A 412 25.97 -11.11 9.43
C ASP A 412 25.01 -10.05 8.87
N LEU A 413 25.51 -8.92 8.34
CA LEU A 413 24.68 -7.95 7.62
C LEU A 413 24.03 -8.55 6.37
N PHE A 414 24.58 -9.64 5.86
CA PHE A 414 24.07 -10.32 4.68
C PHE A 414 23.33 -11.61 5.02
N SER A 415 23.13 -11.92 6.30
CA SER A 415 22.32 -13.06 6.73
C SER A 415 20.84 -12.70 6.82
N THR A 416 19.98 -13.46 6.13
CA THR A 416 18.52 -13.28 6.21
C THR A 416 18.00 -13.50 7.63
N SER A 417 18.55 -14.47 8.37
CA SER A 417 18.11 -14.76 9.75
C SER A 417 18.49 -13.66 10.73
N VAL A 418 19.55 -12.90 10.45
CA VAL A 418 19.97 -11.76 11.27
C VAL A 418 19.19 -10.50 10.89
N ILE A 419 19.06 -10.20 9.59
CA ILE A 419 18.45 -8.95 9.11
C ILE A 419 16.93 -8.96 9.19
N TYR A 420 16.28 -10.12 9.00
CA TYR A 420 14.83 -10.20 8.98
C TYR A 420 14.16 -9.73 10.29
N PRO A 421 14.64 -10.09 11.50
CA PRO A 421 14.14 -9.54 12.76
C PRO A 421 14.12 -8.01 12.81
N TYR A 422 15.20 -7.34 12.39
CA TYR A 422 15.26 -5.87 12.31
C TYR A 422 14.30 -5.31 11.26
N TYR A 423 14.14 -6.02 10.15
CA TYR A 423 13.15 -5.69 9.13
C TYR A 423 11.71 -5.79 9.64
N GLN A 424 11.43 -6.81 10.46
CA GLN A 424 10.12 -7.04 11.06
C GLN A 424 9.83 -6.02 12.17
N TYR A 425 10.80 -5.74 13.04
CA TYR A 425 10.71 -4.76 14.12
C TYR A 425 10.32 -3.36 13.61
N ASN A 426 10.79 -3.02 12.41
CA ASN A 426 10.41 -1.78 11.75
C ASN A 426 8.93 -1.66 11.40
N ARG A 427 8.21 -2.79 11.36
CA ARG A 427 6.83 -2.88 10.91
C ARG A 427 5.87 -3.25 12.04
N ASP A 428 6.39 -3.58 13.22
CA ASP A 428 5.61 -3.90 14.42
C ASP A 428 5.78 -2.78 15.46
N LEU A 429 4.71 -2.02 15.73
CA LEU A 429 4.75 -0.97 16.76
C LEU A 429 4.86 -1.56 18.17
N GLY A 430 4.42 -2.81 18.35
CA GLY A 430 4.41 -3.46 19.64
C GLY A 430 5.78 -3.75 20.22
N THR A 431 6.68 -4.25 19.37
CA THR A 431 8.07 -4.49 19.75
C THR A 431 8.78 -3.16 20.00
N ARG A 432 8.47 -2.12 19.22
CA ARG A 432 9.06 -0.77 19.40
C ARG A 432 8.79 -0.14 20.75
N ILE A 433 7.58 -0.34 21.30
CA ILE A 433 7.16 0.28 22.56
C ILE A 433 7.61 -0.54 23.78
N LYS A 434 7.62 -1.88 23.68
CA LYS A 434 7.96 -2.75 24.82
C LYS A 434 9.46 -2.83 25.11
N ASP A 435 10.30 -2.70 24.08
CA ASP A 435 11.75 -2.87 24.21
C ASP A 435 12.48 -1.54 24.49
N PHE A 436 11.79 -0.40 24.46
CA PHE A 436 12.33 0.92 24.83
C PHE A 436 12.10 1.22 26.32
N LYS A 437 12.80 0.50 27.20
CA LYS A 437 13.02 0.97 28.58
C LYS A 437 14.41 1.59 28.67
N VAL A 438 14.48 2.91 28.65
CA VAL A 438 15.72 3.63 28.96
C VAL A 438 16.05 3.36 30.43
N ARG A 439 17.18 2.73 30.71
CA ARG A 439 17.74 2.60 32.06
C ARG A 439 19.00 3.44 32.10
N VAL A 440 19.11 4.32 33.07
CA VAL A 440 20.28 5.19 33.26
C VAL A 440 21.11 4.59 34.37
N TYR A 441 22.40 4.38 34.13
CA TYR A 441 23.31 3.89 35.14
C TYR A 441 24.33 4.96 35.53
N ARG A 442 24.71 5.00 36.80
CA ARG A 442 25.85 5.78 37.28
C ARG A 442 26.76 4.88 38.10
N ALA A 443 28.00 4.72 37.66
CA ALA A 443 29.00 3.87 38.32
C ALA A 443 28.52 2.43 38.61
N GLY A 444 27.72 1.85 37.70
CA GLY A 444 27.21 0.48 37.82
C GLY A 444 25.90 0.31 38.60
N GLU A 445 25.33 1.40 39.14
CA GLU A 445 24.02 1.36 39.81
C GLU A 445 22.92 1.94 38.91
N GLU A 446 21.78 1.24 38.81
CA GLU A 446 20.60 1.69 38.06
C GLU A 446 19.96 2.88 38.79
N LEU A 447 19.97 4.05 38.16
CA LEU A 447 19.34 5.24 38.70
C LEU A 447 17.83 5.22 38.44
N PRO A 448 16.99 5.53 39.43
CA PRO A 448 15.57 5.71 39.19
C PRO A 448 15.34 6.93 38.30
N LEU A 449 14.61 6.75 37.20
CA LEU A 449 14.11 7.86 36.38
C LEU A 449 13.14 8.69 37.24
N GLN A 450 13.59 9.85 37.71
CA GLN A 450 12.68 10.80 38.35
C GLN A 450 11.95 11.59 37.26
N TYR A 451 10.64 11.34 37.16
CA TYR A 451 9.73 12.17 36.36
C TYR A 451 9.45 13.43 37.16
N THR A 452 9.94 14.59 36.70
CA THR A 452 9.46 15.86 37.23
C THR A 452 8.11 16.15 36.59
N GLN A 453 7.05 16.15 37.39
CA GLN A 453 5.80 16.83 37.05
C GLN A 453 6.12 18.32 37.01
N ASP A 454 6.42 18.87 35.84
CA ASP A 454 6.10 20.25 35.45
C ASP A 454 6.61 20.52 34.03
N ASP A 455 5.66 20.92 33.18
CA ASP A 455 5.70 21.51 31.83
C ASP A 455 6.58 20.86 30.72
N ASP A 456 5.87 20.51 29.63
CA ASP A 456 6.33 20.08 28.29
C ASP A 456 7.06 18.71 28.18
N ASP A 457 6.25 17.67 28.01
CA ASP A 457 6.61 16.25 27.86
C ASP A 457 7.49 15.93 26.62
N VAL A 458 8.80 16.18 26.75
CA VAL A 458 9.85 15.33 26.15
C VAL A 458 10.85 15.02 27.26
N PRO A 459 11.17 13.75 27.57
CA PRO A 459 12.21 13.46 28.53
C PRO A 459 13.57 13.90 27.95
N TYR A 460 14.10 15.01 28.46
CA TYR A 460 15.48 15.43 28.21
C TYR A 460 16.34 15.19 29.46
N ILE A 461 17.54 14.66 29.23
CA ILE A 461 18.52 14.40 30.29
C ILE A 461 19.13 15.74 30.70
N VAL A 462 18.85 16.17 31.93
CA VAL A 462 19.54 17.30 32.55
C VAL A 462 20.85 16.81 33.18
N SER A 463 21.96 17.02 32.48
CA SER A 463 23.32 17.32 33.00
C SER A 463 24.44 16.69 32.17
N HIS A 464 25.60 17.34 32.19
CA HIS A 464 26.67 17.25 31.20
C HIS A 464 27.68 16.11 31.41
N ASP A 465 27.49 15.20 32.36
CA ASP A 465 28.56 14.28 32.75
C ASP A 465 28.07 12.85 33.03
N PHE A 466 27.84 12.00 32.01
CA PHE A 466 27.87 10.53 32.18
C PHE A 466 28.32 9.74 30.95
N SER A 467 28.90 8.59 31.25
CA SER A 467 29.42 7.53 30.38
C SER A 467 28.42 6.37 30.24
N VAL A 468 28.22 5.94 28.99
CA VAL A 468 27.54 4.70 28.53
C VAL A 468 26.01 4.64 28.72
N VAL A 469 25.30 4.65 27.58
CA VAL A 469 23.91 4.17 27.46
C VAL A 469 23.99 2.70 27.06
N GLU A 470 23.59 1.80 27.94
CA GLU A 470 23.57 0.36 27.63
C GLU A 470 22.16 -0.10 27.23
N TYR A 471 22.07 -0.74 26.07
CA TYR A 471 20.87 -1.37 25.53
C TYR A 471 20.79 -2.80 26.08
N VAL A 472 19.71 -3.14 26.79
CA VAL A 472 19.46 -4.53 27.20
C VAL A 472 18.15 -4.99 26.60
N GLY A 473 18.23 -5.74 25.50
CA GLY A 473 17.20 -6.70 25.13
C GLY A 473 17.32 -7.93 26.03
N ASP A 474 16.19 -8.50 26.46
CA ASP A 474 16.15 -9.70 27.31
C ASP A 474 16.92 -10.86 26.65
N GLY A 475 18.17 -11.06 27.08
CA GLY A 475 19.05 -12.11 26.56
C GLY A 475 20.55 -11.93 26.77
N ALA A 476 21.05 -10.80 27.29
CA ALA A 476 22.47 -10.61 27.51
C ALA A 476 22.97 -11.36 28.77
N LYS A 477 23.55 -12.56 28.58
CA LYS A 477 24.54 -13.08 29.52
C LYS A 477 25.85 -12.34 29.28
N GLU A 478 26.48 -11.89 30.37
CA GLU A 478 27.85 -11.37 30.37
C GLU A 478 28.77 -12.28 29.56
N SER A 479 29.40 -11.74 28.53
CA SER A 479 30.58 -12.36 27.92
C SER A 479 31.66 -11.33 27.69
N THR A 480 32.63 -11.31 28.60
CA THR A 480 33.96 -10.78 28.35
C THR A 480 34.77 -11.81 27.55
N ARG A 481 35.48 -11.35 26.50
CA ARG A 481 36.45 -12.06 25.59
C ARG A 481 35.80 -12.92 24.47
N TYR A 482 36.28 -12.95 23.21
CA TYR A 482 37.62 -12.87 22.63
C TYR A 482 37.61 -12.19 21.23
N CYS A 483 38.48 -11.20 20.99
CA CYS A 483 38.88 -10.71 19.66
C CYS A 483 40.02 -11.58 19.09
N GLY A 484 39.72 -12.84 18.77
CA GLY A 484 40.71 -13.78 18.20
C GLY A 484 40.65 -13.92 16.67
N ASP A 485 39.48 -13.74 16.07
CA ASP A 485 39.25 -14.19 14.67
C ASP A 485 39.26 -13.06 13.63
N LEU A 486 39.52 -11.80 14.04
CA LEU A 486 39.66 -10.66 13.13
C LEU A 486 40.98 -10.66 12.32
N PHE A 487 42.00 -11.41 12.75
CA PHE A 487 43.28 -11.51 12.04
C PHE A 487 43.17 -12.26 10.70
N MET A 488 42.18 -13.15 10.55
CA MET A 488 41.97 -13.86 9.28
C MET A 488 41.23 -12.99 8.24
N PHE A 489 40.61 -11.88 8.67
CA PHE A 489 39.91 -10.93 7.81
C PHE A 489 40.83 -9.80 7.29
N GLU A 490 41.95 -9.54 7.96
CA GLU A 490 42.97 -8.59 7.50
C GLU A 490 43.49 -8.96 6.09
N SER A 491 43.55 -10.26 5.77
CA SER A 491 43.96 -10.73 4.43
C SER A 491 42.87 -10.63 3.36
N TYR A 492 41.58 -10.63 3.73
CA TYR A 492 40.44 -10.71 2.80
C TYR A 492 40.00 -9.32 2.31
N ILE A 493 40.03 -8.31 3.19
CA ILE A 493 39.77 -6.91 2.80
C ILE A 493 40.97 -6.25 2.10
N ASP A 494 42.21 -6.57 2.50
CA ASP A 494 43.41 -5.99 1.86
C ASP A 494 43.55 -6.41 0.37
N LYS A 495 43.04 -7.58 -0.02
CA LYS A 495 43.06 -8.03 -1.42
C LYS A 495 41.96 -7.45 -2.30
N CYS A 496 40.83 -7.04 -1.72
CA CYS A 496 39.69 -6.53 -2.49
C CYS A 496 39.66 -4.99 -2.59
N PHE A 497 40.23 -4.27 -1.61
CA PHE A 497 39.92 -2.85 -1.43
C PHE A 497 41.08 -1.90 -1.09
N GLY A 498 42.34 -2.33 -1.17
CA GLY A 498 43.51 -1.43 -1.20
C GLY A 498 43.76 -0.60 0.07
N THR A 499 44.81 -0.98 0.80
CA THR A 499 45.50 -0.23 1.89
C THR A 499 44.61 0.28 3.02
N TYR A 500 44.45 -0.47 4.13
CA TYR A 500 44.04 0.16 5.42
C TYR A 500 44.31 -0.66 6.70
N SER A 501 45.54 -1.16 6.91
CA SER A 501 45.89 -1.99 8.09
C SER A 501 46.04 -1.22 9.44
N ARG A 502 46.04 0.12 9.50
CA ARG A 502 46.43 0.83 10.76
C ARG A 502 45.42 1.80 11.39
N TYR A 503 44.27 2.06 10.78
CA TYR A 503 43.41 3.16 11.21
C TYR A 503 42.06 2.73 11.81
N VAL A 504 41.65 1.47 11.63
CA VAL A 504 40.36 0.97 12.16
C VAL A 504 40.40 0.78 13.68
N SER A 505 41.57 0.48 14.26
CA SER A 505 41.72 0.33 15.72
C SER A 505 41.50 1.63 16.51
N SER A 506 41.54 2.81 15.88
CA SER A 506 41.27 4.09 16.56
C SER A 506 39.83 4.59 16.38
N LEU A 507 39.04 4.01 15.46
CA LEU A 507 37.66 4.43 15.16
C LEU A 507 36.59 3.70 15.98
N ILE A 508 36.99 2.69 16.74
CA ILE A 508 36.10 1.92 17.63
C ILE A 508 35.62 2.76 18.84
N SER A 509 36.13 3.99 19.04
CA SER A 509 35.56 4.93 20.01
C SER A 509 34.39 5.79 19.47
N ASP A 510 34.18 5.84 18.14
CA ASP A 510 33.14 6.66 17.49
C ASP A 510 32.26 5.81 16.54
N ASN A 511 31.42 4.92 17.11
CA ASN A 511 30.52 4.00 16.37
C ASN A 511 29.70 4.67 15.25
N TYR A 512 29.36 5.95 15.39
CA TYR A 512 28.60 6.71 14.39
C TYR A 512 29.40 7.00 13.11
N LYS A 513 30.68 7.38 13.23
CA LYS A 513 31.55 7.64 12.07
C LYS A 513 31.86 6.36 11.31
N ALA A 514 32.12 5.27 12.03
CA ALA A 514 32.33 3.96 11.44
C ALA A 514 31.09 3.47 10.67
N THR A 515 29.88 3.72 11.19
CA THR A 515 28.63 3.34 10.52
C THR A 515 28.37 4.16 9.25
N GLU A 516 28.61 5.47 9.28
CA GLU A 516 28.51 6.32 8.08
C GLU A 516 29.57 5.94 7.03
N GLU A 517 30.80 5.66 7.45
CA GLU A 517 31.85 5.21 6.52
C GLU A 517 31.51 3.84 5.91
N ILE A 518 30.99 2.89 6.69
CA ILE A 518 30.51 1.61 6.18
C ILE A 518 29.36 1.83 5.19
N LYS A 519 28.39 2.70 5.49
CA LYS A 519 27.32 3.05 4.55
C LYS A 519 27.84 3.67 3.27
N GLU A 520 28.79 4.59 3.37
CA GLU A 520 29.39 5.27 2.24
C GLU A 520 30.17 4.28 1.36
N ARG A 521 30.92 3.36 1.96
CA ARG A 521 31.61 2.28 1.24
C ARG A 521 30.63 1.27 0.63
N MET A 522 29.59 0.83 1.36
CA MET A 522 28.52 0.00 0.81
C MET A 522 27.82 0.71 -0.35
N ARG A 523 27.61 2.03 -0.27
CA ARG A 523 27.07 2.83 -1.36
C ARG A 523 28.04 2.92 -2.54
N ALA A 524 29.33 3.09 -2.30
CA ALA A 524 30.36 3.16 -3.34
C ALA A 524 30.51 1.84 -4.10
N VAL A 525 30.30 0.70 -3.44
CA VAL A 525 30.43 -0.65 -4.04
C VAL A 525 29.07 -1.16 -4.54
N LEU A 526 28.08 -1.29 -3.65
CA LEU A 526 26.76 -1.88 -3.93
C LEU A 526 25.75 -0.85 -4.48
N GLY A 527 25.92 0.42 -4.12
CA GLY A 527 25.07 1.51 -4.61
C GLY A 527 25.32 1.90 -6.07
N LYS A 528 26.47 1.51 -6.66
CA LYS A 528 26.72 1.62 -8.11
C LYS A 528 25.83 0.69 -8.93
N PHE A 529 25.31 -0.39 -8.34
CA PHE A 529 24.32 -1.29 -8.95
C PHE A 529 22.87 -0.77 -8.80
N LYS A 530 22.67 0.54 -8.81
CA LYS A 530 21.33 1.11 -8.73
C LYS A 530 20.64 0.90 -10.07
N PHE A 531 19.92 -0.21 -10.20
CA PHE A 531 19.09 -0.48 -11.35
C PHE A 531 18.00 0.58 -11.45
N ASN A 532 18.16 1.47 -12.41
CA ASN A 532 17.03 2.28 -12.85
C ASN A 532 16.11 1.34 -13.64
N THR A 533 15.02 0.90 -13.01
CA THR A 533 14.06 -0.05 -13.60
C THR A 533 13.41 0.47 -14.89
N LYS A 534 13.68 1.71 -15.28
CA LYS A 534 13.25 2.29 -16.55
C LYS A 534 14.08 1.79 -17.75
N TYR A 535 15.25 1.19 -17.52
CA TYR A 535 16.18 0.68 -18.53
C TYR A 535 16.39 -0.85 -18.47
N CYS A 536 15.59 -1.57 -17.67
CA CYS A 536 15.54 -3.03 -17.64
C CYS A 536 14.18 -3.53 -18.10
#